data_AF-A0A946FHQ8-F1
#
_entry.id   AF-A0A946FHQ8-F1
#
_cell.length_a   1.000
_cell.length_b   1.000
_cell.length_c   1.000
_cell.angle_alpha   90.00
_cell.angle_beta   90.00
_cell.angle_gamma   90.00
#
_symmetry.space_group_name_H-M   'P 1'
#
loop_
_entity.id
_entity.type
_entity.pdbx_description
1 polymer ?
#
loop_
_entity_poly.entity_id
_entity_poly.type
_entity_poly.pdbx_seq_one_letter_code
_entity_poly.pdbx_strand_id
1 'polypeptide(L)'
;MHPSDQNRQPENTDIPTGDDMPYTEPAWLKPVKTAVKIMSLLIIIGIGLLFYGLATQIGGVSENADQIANISMPDTSTLISMTGAADGGTIMAFQGASGDITVIKLSADRESIQVMARLTPDAATDFVLN
;
A
#
# COMPACT_ATOMS: atom_id res chain seq x y z
N MET A 1 -38.47 58.79 17.93
CA MET A 1 -38.32 58.02 19.19
C MET A 1 -39.25 56.81 19.08
N HIS A 2 -38.68 55.61 19.17
CA HIS A 2 -39.32 54.28 19.30
C HIS A 2 -40.37 54.21 20.44
N PRO A 3 -41.19 53.14 20.63
CA PRO A 3 -41.08 51.79 20.06
C PRO A 3 -42.41 51.09 19.67
N SER A 4 -42.21 49.92 19.05
CA SER A 4 -43.03 48.72 18.92
C SER A 4 -43.92 48.35 20.12
N ASP A 5 -45.08 47.75 19.84
CA ASP A 5 -45.59 46.48 20.43
C ASP A 5 -47.00 46.22 19.83
N GLN A 6 -47.25 45.20 19.02
CA GLN A 6 -47.33 43.76 19.27
C GLN A 6 -48.81 43.30 19.20
N ASN A 7 -49.04 42.20 18.45
CA ASN A 7 -50.09 41.20 18.68
C ASN A 7 -51.56 41.48 18.30
N ARG A 8 -52.02 40.84 17.21
CA ARG A 8 -52.83 39.59 17.25
C ARG A 8 -53.37 39.27 15.86
N GLN A 9 -52.82 38.23 15.22
CA GLN A 9 -53.53 37.52 14.16
C GLN A 9 -54.49 36.53 14.85
N PRO A 10 -55.77 36.46 14.48
CA PRO A 10 -56.76 35.70 15.23
C PRO A 10 -56.44 34.20 15.15
N GLU A 11 -56.55 33.56 16.31
CA GLU A 11 -56.49 32.12 16.51
C GLU A 11 -57.61 31.48 15.67
N ASN A 12 -57.25 30.79 14.60
CA ASN A 12 -58.23 30.03 13.82
C ASN A 12 -58.42 28.67 14.50
N THR A 13 -59.27 28.68 15.53
CA THR A 13 -59.72 27.51 16.27
C THR A 13 -60.73 26.73 15.43
N ASP A 14 -60.30 26.05 14.38
CA ASP A 14 -61.13 25.09 13.62
C ASP A 14 -60.26 24.18 12.73
N ILE A 15 -59.32 23.44 13.34
CA ILE A 15 -58.80 22.22 12.69
C ILE A 15 -59.71 21.09 13.19
N PRO A 16 -60.55 20.48 12.33
CA PRO A 16 -61.29 19.31 12.74
C PRO A 16 -60.28 18.24 13.13
N THR A 17 -60.41 17.73 14.35
CA THR A 17 -59.75 16.55 14.90
C THR A 17 -60.19 15.33 14.08
N GLY A 18 -59.65 15.25 12.86
CA GLY A 18 -59.97 14.24 11.87
C GLY A 18 -58.95 13.11 11.94
N ASP A 19 -59.35 12.10 12.70
CA ASP A 19 -58.99 10.71 12.50
C ASP A 19 -57.59 10.26 12.96
N ASP A 20 -57.54 9.79 14.20
CA ASP A 20 -56.74 8.65 14.65
C ASP A 20 -57.04 7.41 13.78
N MET A 21 -56.68 7.43 12.51
CA MET A 21 -56.66 6.22 11.68
C MET A 21 -55.34 5.50 11.98
N PRO A 22 -55.35 4.21 12.34
CA PRO A 22 -54.11 3.45 12.43
C PRO A 22 -53.46 3.49 11.05
N TYR A 23 -52.32 4.17 10.95
CA TYR A 23 -51.55 4.27 9.71
C TYR A 23 -51.16 2.85 9.30
N THR A 24 -51.98 2.24 8.47
CA THR A 24 -51.82 0.85 8.07
C THR A 24 -50.77 0.88 6.97
N GLU A 25 -49.53 0.53 7.30
CA GLU A 25 -48.46 0.52 6.31
C GLU A 25 -48.90 -0.32 5.10
N PRO A 26 -48.86 0.25 3.88
CA PRO A 26 -49.28 -0.46 2.68
C PRO A 26 -48.53 -1.78 2.53
N ALA A 27 -49.24 -2.87 2.23
CA ALA A 27 -48.66 -4.21 2.20
C ALA A 27 -47.47 -4.38 1.22
N TRP A 28 -47.38 -3.51 0.21
CA TRP A 28 -46.28 -3.46 -0.76
C TRP A 28 -44.99 -2.81 -0.22
N LEU A 29 -45.05 -2.05 0.88
CA LEU A 29 -43.86 -1.50 1.54
C LEU A 29 -43.08 -2.55 2.30
N LYS A 30 -43.72 -3.62 2.77
CA LYS A 30 -43.05 -4.72 3.48
C LYS A 30 -41.98 -5.42 2.62
N PRO A 31 -42.27 -5.88 1.38
CA PRO A 31 -41.25 -6.49 0.53
C PRO A 31 -40.20 -5.47 0.09
N VAL A 32 -40.57 -4.21 -0.19
CA VAL A 32 -39.61 -3.17 -0.60
C VAL A 32 -38.63 -2.83 0.52
N LYS A 33 -39.11 -2.62 1.76
CA LYS A 33 -38.24 -2.39 2.93
C LYS A 33 -37.30 -3.57 3.18
N THR A 34 -37.76 -4.79 2.89
CA THR A 34 -36.94 -6.00 3.03
C THR A 34 -35.86 -6.05 1.96
N ALA A 35 -36.19 -5.75 0.70
CA ALA A 35 -35.24 -5.68 -0.40
C ALA A 35 -34.16 -4.62 -0.17
N VAL A 36 -34.53 -3.43 0.32
CA VAL A 36 -33.58 -2.36 0.65
C VAL A 36 -32.60 -2.80 1.73
N LYS A 37 -33.06 -3.53 2.75
CA LYS A 37 -32.17 -4.09 3.79
C LYS A 37 -31.18 -5.11 3.22
N ILE A 38 -31.63 -5.99 2.33
CA ILE A 38 -30.77 -6.99 1.69
C ILE A 38 -29.73 -6.32 0.79
N MET A 39 -30.15 -5.37 -0.04
CA MET A 39 -29.24 -4.61 -0.90
C MET A 39 -28.20 -3.84 -0.08
N SER A 40 -28.63 -3.18 1.00
CA SER A 40 -27.73 -2.49 1.93
C SER A 40 -26.73 -3.45 2.57
N LEU A 41 -27.14 -4.67 2.94
CA LEU A 41 -26.25 -5.69 3.50
C LEU A 41 -25.20 -6.15 2.47
N LEU A 42 -25.62 -6.39 1.22
CA LEU A 42 -24.72 -6.80 0.14
C LEU A 42 -23.67 -5.72 -0.18
N ILE A 43 -24.04 -4.44 -0.11
CA ILE A 43 -23.10 -3.32 -0.28
C ILE A 43 -22.03 -3.35 0.83
N ILE A 44 -22.42 -3.54 2.09
CA ILE A 44 -21.46 -3.61 3.21
C ILE A 44 -20.51 -4.79 3.04
N ILE A 45 -21.02 -5.96 2.65
CA ILE A 45 -20.20 -7.15 2.38
C ILE A 45 -19.24 -6.89 1.21
N GLY A 46 -19.74 -6.31 0.11
CA GLY A 46 -18.93 -5.97 -1.06
C GLY A 46 -17.81 -4.99 -0.71
N ILE A 47 -18.11 -3.95 0.07
CA ILE A 47 -17.11 -3.01 0.59
C ILE A 47 -16.10 -3.73 1.48
N GLY A 48 -16.55 -4.61 2.38
CA GLY A 48 -15.68 -5.41 3.24
C GLY A 48 -14.73 -6.32 2.44
N LEU A 49 -15.22 -6.96 1.37
CA LEU A 49 -14.41 -7.76 0.46
C LEU A 49 -13.44 -6.92 -0.36
N LEU A 50 -13.82 -5.69 -0.75
CA LEU A 50 -12.91 -4.74 -1.41
C LEU A 50 -11.80 -4.30 -0.46
N PHE A 51 -12.11 -3.94 0.79
CA PHE A 51 -11.10 -3.60 1.78
C PHE A 51 -10.23 -4.80 2.17
N TYR A 52 -10.81 -6.00 2.28
CA TYR A 52 -10.06 -7.22 2.52
C TYR A 52 -9.14 -7.54 1.34
N GLY A 53 -9.63 -7.41 0.10
CA GLY A 53 -8.84 -7.56 -1.11
C GLY A 53 -7.72 -6.53 -1.21
N LEU A 54 -7.99 -5.26 -0.90
CA LEU A 54 -6.96 -4.21 -0.84
C LEU A 54 -5.96 -4.44 0.29
N ALA A 55 -6.41 -4.84 1.49
CA ALA A 55 -5.53 -5.12 2.62
C ALA A 55 -4.63 -6.35 2.36
N THR A 56 -5.18 -7.38 1.71
CA THR A 56 -4.44 -8.59 1.33
C THR A 56 -3.56 -8.38 0.09
N GLN A 57 -3.93 -7.51 -0.86
CA GLN A 57 -3.09 -7.15 -2.02
C GLN A 57 -2.01 -6.12 -1.70
N ILE A 58 -2.22 -5.22 -0.73
CA ILE A 58 -1.16 -4.30 -0.26
C ILE A 58 -0.11 -5.06 0.58
N GLY A 59 -0.48 -6.18 1.20
CA GLY A 59 0.47 -7.13 1.81
C GLY A 59 1.06 -8.14 0.81
N GLY A 60 0.36 -8.39 -0.29
CA GLY A 60 0.84 -9.11 -1.47
C GLY A 60 1.65 -8.19 -2.38
N VAL A 61 2.65 -7.49 -1.83
CA VAL A 61 3.81 -7.12 -2.63
C VAL A 61 4.22 -8.41 -3.32
N SER A 62 4.22 -8.38 -4.66
CA SER A 62 4.71 -9.45 -5.52
C SER A 62 5.67 -10.33 -4.73
N GLU A 63 5.31 -11.58 -4.49
CA GLU A 63 6.32 -12.62 -4.34
C GLU A 63 7.06 -12.61 -5.68
N ASN A 64 7.94 -11.61 -5.86
CA ASN A 64 9.17 -11.76 -6.56
C ASN A 64 9.83 -12.89 -5.79
N ALA A 65 9.47 -14.12 -6.19
CA ALA A 65 10.08 -15.36 -5.74
C ALA A 65 11.54 -15.02 -5.56
N ASP A 66 12.01 -15.04 -4.31
CA ASP A 66 13.34 -14.58 -3.91
C ASP A 66 14.30 -14.97 -5.02
N GLN A 67 14.61 -14.00 -5.90
CA GLN A 67 15.34 -14.28 -7.10
C GLN A 67 16.78 -14.33 -6.60
N ILE A 68 17.14 -15.49 -6.07
CA ILE A 68 18.47 -15.75 -5.54
C ILE A 68 19.37 -15.76 -6.77
N ALA A 69 19.93 -14.60 -7.08
CA ALA A 69 21.01 -14.48 -8.03
C ALA A 69 22.20 -15.25 -7.42
N ASN A 70 22.42 -16.48 -7.89
CA ASN A 70 23.58 -17.25 -7.49
C ASN A 70 24.79 -16.70 -8.25
N ILE A 71 25.57 -15.85 -7.58
CA ILE A 71 26.79 -15.31 -8.15
C ILE A 71 27.91 -16.32 -7.91
N SER A 72 28.27 -17.06 -8.96
CA SER A 72 29.40 -17.97 -8.92
C SER A 72 30.68 -17.18 -9.16
N MET A 73 31.47 -16.99 -8.11
CA MET A 73 32.85 -16.56 -8.24
C MET A 73 33.78 -17.77 -8.24
N PRO A 74 35.00 -17.66 -8.82
CA PRO A 74 36.01 -18.71 -8.69
C PRO A 74 36.24 -19.06 -7.21
N ASP A 75 36.36 -20.35 -6.89
CA ASP A 75 36.47 -20.87 -5.50
C ASP A 75 37.62 -20.26 -4.68
N THR A 76 38.56 -19.60 -5.35
CA THR A 76 39.73 -18.95 -4.76
C THR A 76 39.51 -17.47 -4.44
N SER A 77 38.29 -16.95 -4.62
CA SER A 77 37.96 -15.57 -4.36
C SER A 77 37.21 -15.41 -3.03
N THR A 78 37.57 -14.39 -2.27
CA THR A 78 36.98 -14.07 -0.97
C THR A 78 36.29 -12.71 -1.03
N LEU A 79 35.09 -12.61 -0.48
CA LEU A 79 34.43 -11.31 -0.29
C LEU A 79 35.19 -10.54 0.80
N ILE A 80 35.78 -9.41 0.44
CA ILE A 80 36.59 -8.58 1.36
C ILE A 80 35.85 -7.31 1.82
N SER A 81 34.86 -6.84 1.06
CA SER A 81 34.04 -5.69 1.45
C SER A 81 32.70 -5.69 0.73
N MET A 82 31.69 -5.13 1.39
CA MET A 82 30.35 -4.92 0.84
C MET A 82 29.78 -3.60 1.40
N THR A 83 29.27 -2.74 0.52
CA THR A 83 28.61 -1.49 0.89
C THR A 83 27.36 -1.25 0.05
N GLY A 84 26.45 -0.43 0.58
CA GLY A 84 25.28 0.05 -0.16
C GLY A 84 25.67 1.18 -1.11
N ALA A 85 25.22 1.11 -2.36
CA ALA A 85 25.32 2.21 -3.31
C ALA A 85 24.23 3.26 -3.03
N ALA A 86 24.50 4.52 -3.41
CA ALA A 86 23.56 5.63 -3.23
C ALA A 86 22.23 5.45 -4.00
N ASP A 87 22.22 4.63 -5.05
CA ASP A 87 21.02 4.31 -5.84
C ASP A 87 20.26 3.08 -5.31
N GLY A 88 20.62 2.58 -4.12
CA GLY A 88 19.98 1.42 -3.50
C GLY A 88 20.52 0.06 -3.97
N GLY A 89 21.51 0.05 -4.86
CA GLY A 89 22.24 -1.16 -5.22
C GLY A 89 23.24 -1.60 -4.14
N THR A 90 23.90 -2.74 -4.36
CA THR A 90 24.95 -3.26 -3.47
C THR A 90 26.26 -3.34 -4.24
N ILE A 91 27.34 -2.80 -3.68
CA ILE A 91 28.69 -2.92 -4.23
C ILE A 91 29.45 -3.92 -3.37
N MET A 92 30.10 -4.89 -4.02
CA MET A 92 30.85 -5.97 -3.40
C MET A 92 32.26 -6.00 -3.99
N ALA A 93 33.27 -6.20 -3.15
CA ALA A 93 34.65 -6.35 -3.57
C ALA A 93 35.16 -7.76 -3.23
N PHE A 94 35.69 -8.45 -4.23
CA PHE A 94 36.21 -9.81 -4.12
C PHE A 94 37.71 -9.82 -4.37
N GLN A 95 38.48 -10.43 -3.48
CA GLN A 95 39.92 -10.64 -3.67
C GLN A 95 40.15 -12.06 -4.20
N GLY A 96 40.79 -12.19 -5.36
CA GLY A 96 41.21 -13.49 -5.90
C GLY A 96 42.51 -13.99 -5.28
N ALA A 97 42.85 -15.27 -5.50
CA ALA A 97 44.11 -15.86 -5.00
C ALA A 97 45.38 -15.18 -5.54
N SER A 98 45.32 -14.51 -6.69
CA SER A 98 46.42 -13.70 -7.22
C SER A 98 46.58 -12.35 -6.51
N GLY A 99 45.67 -11.98 -5.60
CA GLY A 99 45.64 -10.68 -4.94
C GLY A 99 44.94 -9.59 -5.76
N ASP A 100 44.38 -9.92 -6.93
CA ASP A 100 43.56 -9.01 -7.72
C ASP A 100 42.21 -8.78 -7.04
N ILE A 101 41.72 -7.54 -7.09
CA ILE A 101 40.40 -7.17 -6.53
C ILE A 101 39.43 -6.94 -7.68
N THR A 102 38.28 -7.61 -7.64
CA THR A 102 37.16 -7.38 -8.56
C THR A 102 36.01 -6.72 -7.81
N VAL A 103 35.58 -5.55 -8.27
CA VAL A 103 34.46 -4.81 -7.70
C VAL A 103 33.22 -5.01 -8.57
N ILE A 104 32.13 -5.47 -7.97
CA ILE A 104 30.89 -5.80 -8.64
C ILE A 104 29.77 -5.01 -7.99
N LYS A 105 28.89 -4.44 -8.81
CA LYS A 105 27.65 -3.81 -8.38
C LYS A 105 26.45 -4.63 -8.80
N LEU A 106 25.59 -4.92 -7.84
CA LEU A 106 24.24 -5.41 -8.05
C LEU A 106 23.28 -4.22 -8.02
N SER A 107 22.45 -4.06 -9.04
CA SER A 107 21.44 -2.99 -9.09
C SER A 107 20.36 -3.18 -8.03
N ALA A 108 19.70 -2.08 -7.65
CA ALA A 108 18.64 -2.09 -6.63
C ALA A 108 17.44 -2.98 -7.02
N ASP A 109 17.14 -3.02 -8.31
CA ASP A 109 16.13 -3.89 -8.92
C ASP A 109 16.56 -5.37 -9.01
N ARG A 110 17.84 -5.67 -8.72
CA ARG A 110 18.47 -7.00 -8.83
C ARG A 110 18.44 -7.62 -10.23
N GLU A 111 18.10 -6.84 -11.26
CA GLU A 111 18.04 -7.32 -12.64
C GLU A 111 19.40 -7.28 -13.36
N SER A 112 20.36 -6.51 -12.83
CA SER A 112 21.67 -6.33 -13.47
C SER A 112 22.84 -6.47 -12.49
N ILE A 113 23.89 -7.14 -12.97
CA ILE A 113 25.18 -7.24 -12.31
C ILE A 113 26.23 -6.59 -13.21
N GLN A 114 27.00 -5.66 -12.65
CA GLN A 114 28.01 -4.91 -13.38
C GLN A 114 29.37 -5.07 -12.70
N VAL A 115 30.40 -5.44 -13.46
CA VAL A 115 31.78 -5.36 -12.98
C VAL A 115 32.23 -3.91 -13.10
N MET A 116 32.39 -3.23 -11.96
CA MET A 116 32.75 -1.81 -11.92
C MET A 116 34.25 -1.59 -12.15
N ALA A 117 35.07 -2.46 -11.57
CA ALA A 117 36.53 -2.33 -11.65
C ALA A 117 37.21 -3.67 -11.43
N ARG A 118 38.40 -3.82 -12.01
CA ARG A 118 39.34 -4.89 -11.70
C ARG A 118 40.69 -4.26 -11.41
N LEU A 119 41.17 -4.41 -10.18
CA LEU A 119 42.45 -3.89 -9.73
C LEU A 119 43.49 -5.01 -9.76
N THR A 120 44.66 -4.70 -10.31
CA THR A 120 45.84 -5.57 -10.17
C THR A 120 46.35 -5.52 -8.74
N PRO A 121 47.13 -6.53 -8.29
CA PRO A 121 47.65 -6.58 -6.92
C PRO A 121 48.41 -5.31 -6.52
N ASP A 122 49.17 -4.73 -7.45
CA ASP A 122 49.94 -3.49 -7.23
C ASP A 122 49.06 -2.26 -6.96
N ALA A 123 47.83 -2.25 -7.48
CA ALA A 123 46.84 -1.19 -7.28
C ALA A 123 45.87 -1.49 -6.12
N ALA A 124 45.91 -2.70 -5.58
CA ALA A 124 44.98 -3.20 -4.57
C ALA A 124 45.42 -2.88 -3.12
N THR A 125 46.68 -2.49 -2.90
CA THR A 125 47.24 -2.32 -1.54
C THR A 125 46.53 -1.25 -0.70
N ASP A 126 45.96 -0.23 -1.34
CA ASP A 126 45.25 0.88 -0.66
C ASP A 126 43.75 0.94 -1.00
N PHE A 127 43.19 -0.14 -1.55
CA PHE A 127 41.79 -0.15 -1.96
C PHE A 127 40.86 -0.19 -0.74
N VAL A 128 40.01 0.83 -0.61
CA VAL A 128 38.94 0.89 0.39
C VAL A 128 37.61 1.19 -0.31
N LEU A 129 36.62 0.36 -0.01
CA LEU A 129 35.24 0.57 -0.45
C LEU A 129 34.56 1.50 0.59
N ASN A 130 34.22 2.72 0.18
CA ASN A 130 33.53 3.72 1.03
C ASN A 130 32.06 3.83 0.65
#